data_AF-A0A2P6N7T8-F1
#
_entry.id   AF-A0A2P6N7T8-F1
#
_cell.length_a   1.000
_cell.length_b   1.000
_cell.length_c   1.000
_cell.angle_alpha   90.00
_cell.angle_beta   90.00
_cell.angle_gamma   90.00
#
_symmetry.space_group_name_H-M   'P 1'
#
loop_
_entity.id
_entity.type
_entity.pdbx_description
1 polymer ?
#
loop_
_entity_poly.entity_id
_entity_poly.type
_entity_poly.pdbx_seq_one_letter_code
_entity_poly.pdbx_strand_id
1 'polypeptide(L)'
;MPVRGLTSRSSAGQIVDALITRHPNHLSPKIVKRSQLNKLVTKMIDKLTSSAMRERGGITAAPPPIKSAQPAAGFDGDTNLNKLSHEEIVKAKGVMNETFVENQVKPGDAAFQYDKRVEFKQPAAASEWDDDLEVDSDLDSDDFDPDDLVF
;
A
#
# COMPACT_ATOMS: atom_id res chain seq x y z
N MET A 1 -5.02 -13.52 -23.76
CA MET A 1 -3.94 -14.51 -24.01
C MET A 1 -2.86 -14.31 -22.96
N PRO A 2 -2.39 -15.36 -22.26
CA PRO A 2 -1.49 -15.22 -21.13
C PRO A 2 -0.03 -14.97 -21.56
N VAL A 3 0.68 -14.21 -20.73
CA VAL A 3 2.12 -13.96 -20.86
C VAL A 3 2.88 -15.27 -20.64
N ARG A 4 3.68 -15.70 -21.61
CA ARG A 4 4.39 -17.00 -21.56
C ARG A 4 5.81 -16.83 -21.03
N GLY A 5 6.28 -17.78 -20.22
CA GLY A 5 7.68 -17.82 -19.76
C GLY A 5 8.01 -16.96 -18.53
N LEU A 6 7.00 -16.44 -17.82
CA LEU A 6 7.21 -15.85 -16.49
C LEU A 6 7.54 -16.97 -15.50
N THR A 7 8.82 -17.07 -15.13
CA THR A 7 9.29 -17.98 -14.09
C THR A 7 10.19 -17.20 -13.14
N SER A 8 10.42 -17.70 -11.93
CA SER A 8 11.31 -17.07 -10.95
C SER A 8 12.78 -16.96 -11.41
N ARG A 9 13.14 -17.56 -12.56
CA ARG A 9 14.52 -17.63 -13.08
C ARG A 9 14.66 -16.98 -14.46
N SER A 10 13.59 -16.45 -15.05
CA SER A 10 13.66 -15.85 -16.39
C SER A 10 14.23 -14.44 -16.33
N SER A 11 14.91 -14.01 -17.40
CA SER A 11 15.47 -12.66 -17.47
C SER A 11 14.40 -11.65 -17.93
N ALA A 12 14.30 -10.52 -17.23
CA ALA A 12 13.29 -9.50 -17.52
C ALA A 12 13.44 -8.91 -18.93
N GLY A 13 14.68 -8.66 -19.38
CA GLY A 13 14.96 -8.09 -20.71
C GLY A 13 14.45 -8.96 -21.87
N GLN A 14 14.66 -10.29 -21.80
CA GLN A 14 14.20 -11.22 -22.86
C GLN A 14 12.67 -11.29 -22.93
N ILE A 15 11.99 -11.18 -21.79
CA ILE A 15 10.52 -11.17 -21.74
C ILE A 15 9.97 -9.86 -22.31
N VAL A 16 10.59 -8.73 -21.99
CA VAL A 16 10.21 -7.42 -22.55
C VAL A 16 10.33 -7.42 -24.07
N ASP A 17 11.44 -7.95 -24.61
CA ASP A 17 11.65 -8.03 -26.05
C ASP A 17 10.64 -9.02 -26.71
N ALA A 18 10.32 -10.12 -26.03
CA ALA A 18 9.27 -11.04 -26.45
C ALA A 18 7.84 -10.42 -26.39
N LEU A 19 7.59 -9.47 -25.48
CA LEU A 19 6.30 -8.75 -25.41
C LEU A 19 6.17 -7.74 -26.54
N ILE A 20 7.22 -6.96 -26.78
CA ILE A 20 7.24 -5.94 -27.83
C ILE A 20 7.06 -6.58 -29.21
N THR A 21 7.74 -7.71 -29.45
CA THR A 21 7.63 -8.46 -30.72
C THR A 21 6.26 -9.11 -30.93
N ARG A 22 5.59 -9.56 -29.87
CA ARG A 22 4.26 -10.21 -29.96
C ARG A 22 3.10 -9.23 -30.05
N HIS A 23 3.23 -8.05 -29.48
CA HIS A 23 2.15 -7.07 -29.36
C HIS A 23 2.60 -5.65 -29.75
N PRO A 24 2.94 -5.43 -31.03
CA PRO A 24 3.43 -4.13 -31.49
C PRO A 24 2.39 -3.01 -31.35
N ASN A 25 1.08 -3.33 -31.39
CA ASN A 25 0.02 -2.34 -31.32
C ASN A 25 -0.25 -1.78 -29.91
N HIS A 26 0.11 -2.53 -28.86
CA HIS A 26 -0.22 -2.18 -27.47
C HIS A 26 1.00 -1.84 -26.61
N LEU A 27 2.17 -2.38 -26.97
CA LEU A 27 3.41 -2.23 -26.22
C LEU A 27 4.49 -1.51 -27.04
N SER A 28 4.05 -0.65 -27.98
CA SER A 28 4.96 0.20 -28.75
C SER A 28 5.65 1.23 -27.84
N PRO A 29 6.86 1.69 -28.21
CA PRO A 29 7.60 2.70 -27.46
C PRO A 29 6.86 4.05 -27.37
N LYS A 30 5.80 4.24 -28.16
CA LYS A 30 4.94 5.43 -28.13
C LYS A 30 3.92 5.39 -26.98
N ILE A 31 3.50 4.20 -26.56
CA ILE A 31 2.47 4.01 -25.52
C ILE A 31 3.13 3.74 -24.16
N VAL A 32 4.20 2.93 -24.12
CA VAL A 32 4.88 2.55 -22.87
C VAL A 32 6.40 2.60 -23.07
N LYS A 33 7.11 3.23 -22.12
CA LYS A 33 8.58 3.27 -22.14
C LYS A 33 9.15 1.89 -21.81
N ARG A 34 10.23 1.47 -22.49
CA ARG A 34 10.90 0.17 -22.24
C ARG A 34 11.37 0.03 -20.78
N SER A 35 11.72 1.13 -20.11
CA SER A 35 12.09 1.15 -18.69
C SER A 35 10.91 0.80 -17.78
N GLN A 36 9.70 1.29 -18.06
CA GLN A 36 8.48 0.96 -17.31
C GLN A 36 8.12 -0.52 -17.48
N LEU A 37 8.25 -1.03 -18.70
CA LEU A 37 8.00 -2.43 -19.03
C LEU A 37 8.99 -3.37 -18.31
N ASN A 38 10.28 -3.01 -18.28
CA ASN A 38 11.28 -3.72 -17.50
C ASN A 38 10.96 -3.68 -16.00
N LYS A 39 10.66 -2.50 -15.43
CA LYS A 39 10.28 -2.37 -14.01
C LYS A 39 9.08 -3.24 -13.68
N LEU A 40 8.06 -3.28 -14.54
CA LEU A 40 6.86 -4.09 -14.35
C LEU A 40 7.18 -5.59 -14.37
N VAL A 41 7.94 -6.05 -15.37
CA VAL A 41 8.33 -7.46 -15.47
C VAL A 41 9.22 -7.88 -14.30
N THR A 42 10.15 -7.02 -13.86
CA THR A 42 10.95 -7.25 -12.66
C THR A 42 10.07 -7.38 -11.42
N LYS A 43 9.15 -6.44 -11.18
CA LYS A 43 8.18 -6.52 -10.08
C LYS A 43 7.32 -7.79 -10.14
N MET A 44 6.95 -8.27 -11.33
CA MET A 44 6.22 -9.55 -11.48
C MET A 44 7.08 -10.76 -11.11
N ILE A 45 8.34 -10.79 -11.54
CA ILE A 45 9.29 -11.86 -11.20
C ILE A 45 9.56 -11.84 -9.68
N ASP A 46 9.74 -10.67 -9.08
CA ASP A 46 9.97 -10.49 -7.64
C ASP A 46 8.76 -10.90 -6.81
N LYS A 47 7.55 -10.67 -7.32
CA LYS A 47 6.32 -11.16 -6.69
C LYS A 47 6.21 -12.67 -6.76
N LEU A 48 6.64 -13.29 -7.87
CA LEU A 48 6.67 -14.75 -8.04
C LEU A 48 7.75 -15.40 -7.17
N THR A 49 8.93 -14.79 -7.04
CA THR A 49 9.99 -15.26 -6.13
C THR A 49 9.56 -15.09 -4.67
N SER A 50 8.95 -13.96 -4.31
CA SER A 50 8.44 -13.70 -2.97
C SER A 50 7.25 -14.58 -2.61
N SER A 51 6.36 -14.91 -3.57
CA SER A 51 5.31 -15.90 -3.34
C SER A 51 5.88 -17.30 -3.18
N ALA A 52 6.89 -17.68 -3.98
CA ALA A 52 7.57 -18.98 -3.83
C ALA A 52 8.32 -19.08 -2.49
N MET A 53 8.83 -17.96 -1.97
CA MET A 53 9.49 -17.89 -0.67
C MET A 53 8.50 -17.88 0.50
N ARG A 54 7.32 -17.25 0.36
CA ARG A 54 6.23 -17.33 1.35
C ARG A 54 5.65 -18.75 1.50
N GLU A 55 5.70 -19.56 0.46
CA GLU A 55 5.25 -20.97 0.50
C GLU A 55 6.33 -21.93 1.05
N ARG A 56 7.60 -21.52 1.13
CA ARG A 56 8.71 -22.36 1.65
C ARG A 56 9.30 -21.89 2.98
N GLY A 57 9.01 -20.65 3.38
CA GLY A 57 9.43 -20.07 4.64
C GLY A 57 8.23 -19.44 5.33
N GLY A 58 7.49 -20.25 6.10
CA GLY A 58 6.69 -19.72 7.20
C GLY A 58 7.65 -19.10 8.21
N ILE A 59 7.97 -17.82 8.03
CA ILE A 59 8.77 -17.04 8.97
C ILE A 59 8.11 -15.68 9.15
N THR A 60 7.36 -15.63 10.25
CA THR A 60 7.28 -14.53 11.22
C THR A 60 8.22 -13.36 10.93
N ALA A 61 7.80 -12.43 10.08
CA ALA A 61 8.33 -11.08 10.07
C ALA A 61 7.46 -10.27 11.02
N ALA A 62 7.84 -10.28 12.30
CA ALA A 62 7.21 -9.48 13.34
C ALA A 62 7.15 -8.01 12.88
N PRO A 63 5.96 -7.38 12.79
CA PRO A 63 5.89 -5.94 12.70
C PRO A 63 6.55 -5.34 13.96
N PRO A 64 7.23 -4.19 13.84
CA PRO A 64 7.77 -3.51 15.02
C PRO A 64 6.64 -3.30 16.04
N PRO A 65 6.90 -3.42 17.35
CA PRO A 65 5.86 -3.24 18.36
C PRO A 65 5.37 -1.80 18.30
N ILE A 66 4.25 -1.60 17.63
CA ILE A 66 3.46 -0.40 17.80
C ILE A 66 3.01 -0.46 19.26
N LYS A 67 3.64 0.33 20.12
CA LYS A 67 3.14 0.59 21.47
C LYS A 67 1.90 1.48 21.37
N SER A 68 0.83 0.94 20.78
CA SER A 68 -0.52 1.45 20.87
C SER A 68 -1.38 0.26 21.25
N ALA A 69 -1.93 0.29 22.45
CA ALA A 69 -2.94 -0.63 23.00
C ALA A 69 -2.85 -2.06 22.47
N GLN A 70 -2.30 -2.97 23.29
CA GLN A 70 -2.35 -4.41 23.03
C GLN A 70 -3.73 -4.78 22.45
N PRO A 71 -3.83 -5.45 21.29
CA PRO A 71 -5.10 -5.97 20.85
C PRO A 71 -5.54 -6.96 21.93
N ALA A 72 -6.55 -6.55 22.72
CA ALA A 72 -7.23 -7.47 23.61
C ALA A 72 -7.65 -8.68 22.76
N ALA A 73 -7.29 -9.86 23.25
CA ALA A 73 -7.39 -11.12 22.55
C ALA A 73 -8.76 -11.25 21.84
N GLY A 74 -8.77 -11.34 20.51
CA GLY A 74 -10.02 -11.59 19.80
C GLY A 74 -9.96 -11.59 18.28
N PHE A 75 -9.09 -10.78 17.65
CA PHE A 75 -9.06 -10.70 16.19
C PHE A 75 -7.62 -10.74 15.64
N ASP A 76 -7.28 -11.86 14.99
CA ASP A 76 -6.06 -11.95 14.18
C ASP A 76 -6.23 -11.07 12.94
N GLY A 77 -5.53 -9.93 12.95
CA GLY A 77 -5.49 -8.96 11.83
C GLY A 77 -4.97 -9.54 10.51
N ASP A 78 -4.50 -10.78 10.51
CA ASP A 78 -4.02 -11.52 9.34
C ASP A 78 -5.13 -12.24 8.57
N THR A 79 -6.38 -12.23 9.06
CA THR A 79 -7.50 -12.87 8.36
C THR A 79 -7.97 -12.07 7.15
N ASN A 80 -8.09 -12.73 5.98
CA ASN A 80 -8.53 -12.08 4.75
C ASN A 80 -10.06 -11.94 4.72
N LEU A 81 -10.55 -10.77 5.13
CA LEU A 81 -11.97 -10.43 5.22
C LEU A 81 -12.73 -10.57 3.89
N ASN A 82 -12.05 -10.46 2.73
CA ASN A 82 -12.70 -10.57 1.42
C ASN A 82 -13.06 -12.02 1.03
N LYS A 83 -12.53 -13.01 1.76
CA LYS A 83 -12.80 -14.44 1.51
C LYS A 83 -13.84 -15.03 2.46
N LEU A 84 -14.27 -14.27 3.47
CA LEU A 84 -15.22 -14.75 4.47
C LEU A 84 -16.65 -14.66 3.95
N SER A 85 -17.49 -15.54 4.49
CA SER A 85 -18.94 -15.47 4.29
C SER A 85 -19.54 -14.29 5.06
N HIS A 86 -20.76 -13.89 4.70
CA HIS A 86 -21.45 -12.79 5.37
C HIS A 86 -21.62 -13.04 6.88
N GLU A 87 -21.93 -14.26 7.28
CA GLU A 87 -22.10 -14.64 8.69
C GLU A 87 -20.81 -14.52 9.50
N GLU A 88 -19.67 -14.90 8.90
CA GLU A 88 -18.35 -14.78 9.52
C GLU A 88 -17.91 -13.32 9.65
N ILE A 89 -18.23 -12.48 8.66
CA ILE A 89 -17.99 -11.03 8.73
C ILE A 89 -18.77 -10.40 9.89
N VAL A 90 -20.03 -10.81 10.10
CA VAL A 90 -20.85 -10.29 11.22
C VAL A 90 -20.23 -10.69 12.56
N LYS A 91 -19.71 -11.92 12.69
CA LYS A 91 -19.02 -12.38 13.91
C LYS A 91 -17.73 -11.58 14.15
N ALA A 92 -16.91 -11.40 13.11
CA ALA A 92 -15.69 -10.60 13.20
C ALA A 92 -15.98 -9.15 13.63
N LYS A 93 -17.02 -8.54 13.06
CA LYS A 93 -17.50 -7.22 13.49
C LYS A 93 -17.95 -7.20 14.95
N GLY A 94 -18.61 -8.27 15.42
CA GLY A 94 -19.01 -8.42 16.82
C GLY A 94 -17.82 -8.35 17.78
N VAL A 95 -16.77 -9.13 17.51
CA VAL A 95 -15.53 -9.13 18.31
C VAL A 95 -14.84 -7.76 18.28
N MET A 96 -14.78 -7.10 17.12
CA MET A 96 -14.25 -5.74 17.01
C MET A 96 -15.07 -4.75 17.83
N ASN A 97 -16.39 -4.90 17.88
CA ASN A 97 -17.26 -4.01 18.64
C ASN A 97 -17.09 -4.19 20.15
N GLU A 98 -16.94 -5.43 20.63
CA GLU A 98 -16.67 -5.72 22.05
C GLU A 98 -15.37 -5.06 22.51
N THR A 99 -14.27 -5.30 21.79
CA THR A 99 -12.97 -4.70 22.11
C THR A 99 -12.98 -3.17 22.01
N PHE A 100 -13.76 -2.59 21.09
CA PHE A 100 -13.94 -1.15 21.01
C PHE A 100 -14.65 -0.59 22.23
N VAL A 101 -15.75 -1.20 22.67
CA VAL A 101 -16.53 -0.75 23.83
C VAL A 101 -15.72 -0.85 25.12
N GLU A 102 -14.91 -1.90 25.26
CA GLU A 102 -14.02 -2.07 26.42
C GLU A 102 -12.94 -0.98 26.49
N ASN A 103 -12.38 -0.57 25.35
CA ASN A 103 -11.32 0.44 25.28
C ASN A 103 -11.85 1.88 25.09
N GLN A 104 -13.16 2.05 24.99
CA GLN A 104 -13.78 3.35 24.80
C GLN A 104 -13.69 4.17 26.09
N VAL A 105 -12.93 5.26 26.03
CA VAL A 105 -12.88 6.25 27.12
C VAL A 105 -14.04 7.22 26.94
N LYS A 106 -14.98 7.26 27.89
CA LYS A 106 -16.20 8.08 27.80
C LYS A 106 -16.01 9.44 28.50
N PRO A 107 -16.76 10.48 28.09
CA PRO A 107 -16.82 11.74 28.84
C PRO A 107 -17.37 11.46 30.25
N GLY A 108 -16.48 11.38 31.24
CA GLY A 108 -16.79 10.97 32.61
C GLY A 108 -15.75 10.05 33.23
N ASP A 109 -14.96 9.34 32.41
CA ASP A 109 -13.83 8.56 32.89
C ASP A 109 -12.64 9.47 33.24
N ALA A 110 -11.87 9.12 34.28
CA ALA A 110 -10.70 9.90 34.70
C ALA A 110 -9.61 9.99 33.61
N ALA A 111 -9.60 9.05 32.67
CA ALA A 111 -8.69 9.04 31.52
C ALA A 111 -9.19 9.91 30.34
N PHE A 112 -10.42 10.42 30.40
CA PHE A 112 -10.99 11.25 29.35
C PHE A 112 -10.37 12.65 29.40
N GLN A 113 -9.69 13.03 28.33
CA GLN A 113 -9.06 14.34 28.18
C GLN A 113 -9.60 15.01 26.93
N TYR A 114 -10.12 16.22 27.10
CA TYR A 114 -10.42 17.12 25.98
C TYR A 114 -9.11 17.56 25.34
N ASP A 115 -9.11 17.70 24.01
CA ASP A 115 -7.97 18.18 23.22
C ASP A 115 -6.65 17.46 23.52
N LYS A 116 -6.68 16.13 23.58
CA LYS A 116 -5.48 15.30 23.74
C LYS A 116 -4.49 15.56 22.60
N ARG A 117 -3.47 16.39 22.85
CA ARG A 117 -2.37 16.64 21.93
C ARG A 117 -1.41 15.47 21.94
N VAL A 118 -1.16 14.90 20.77
CA VAL A 118 -0.19 13.81 20.59
C VAL A 118 0.89 14.30 19.65
N GLU A 119 2.13 14.35 20.15
CA GLU A 119 3.30 14.62 19.32
C GLU A 119 3.70 13.33 18.60
N PHE A 120 3.45 13.30 17.30
CA PHE A 120 3.93 12.21 16.45
C PHE A 120 5.41 12.44 16.14
N LYS A 121 6.26 11.46 16.45
CA LYS A 121 7.63 11.46 15.94
C LYS A 121 7.60 11.30 14.43
N GLN A 122 8.59 11.87 13.73
CA GLN A 122 8.74 11.59 12.30
C GLN A 122 8.76 10.07 12.07
N PRO A 123 8.01 9.58 11.08
CA PRO A 123 7.98 8.17 10.77
C PRO A 123 9.40 7.71 10.41
N ALA A 124 9.84 6.60 10.99
CA ALA A 124 11.17 6.05 10.72
C ALA A 124 11.30 5.44 9.32
N ALA A 125 10.16 5.19 8.65
CA ALA A 125 10.08 4.69 7.29
C ALA A 125 9.45 5.76 6.40
N ALA A 126 9.98 5.91 5.19
CA ALA A 126 9.34 6.71 4.16
C ALA A 126 7.97 6.11 3.83
N SER A 127 6.93 6.94 3.87
CA SER A 127 5.61 6.53 3.42
C SER A 127 5.62 6.50 1.89
N GLU A 128 5.54 5.30 1.30
CA GLU A 128 5.49 5.10 -0.16
C GLU A 128 4.28 5.76 -0.85
N TRP A 129 3.39 6.37 -0.06
CA TRP A 129 2.20 7.10 -0.51
C TRP A 129 2.52 8.55 -0.90
N ASP A 130 3.59 9.14 -0.36
CA ASP A 130 4.02 10.51 -0.67
C ASP A 130 5.04 10.56 -1.81
N ASP A 131 5.51 9.42 -2.31
CA ASP A 131 6.56 9.33 -3.34
C ASP A 131 6.12 9.80 -4.74
N ASP A 132 4.81 9.96 -4.99
CA ASP A 132 4.25 10.42 -6.27
C ASP A 132 3.89 11.91 -6.29
N LEU A 133 4.10 12.65 -5.20
CA LEU A 133 4.03 14.10 -5.19
C LEU A 133 5.40 14.68 -5.56
N GLU A 134 5.81 14.49 -6.82
CA GLU A 134 6.67 15.48 -7.46
C GLU A 134 5.85 16.78 -7.48
N VAL A 135 6.04 17.60 -6.44
CA VAL A 135 5.61 18.99 -6.44
C VAL A 135 6.28 19.59 -7.67
N ASP A 136 5.50 19.76 -8.73
CA ASP A 136 5.91 20.48 -9.93
C ASP A 136 6.17 21.91 -9.46
N SER A 137 7.41 22.17 -9.05
CA SER A 137 7.88 23.48 -8.58
C SER A 137 7.86 24.53 -9.69
N ASP A 138 7.43 24.13 -10.89
CA ASP A 138 7.37 24.93 -12.10
C ASP A 138 5.95 25.45 -12.38
N LEU A 139 4.99 25.30 -11.45
CA LEU A 139 3.82 26.18 -11.42
C LEU A 139 4.25 27.55 -10.88
N ASP A 140 4.87 28.33 -11.78
CA ASP A 140 5.33 29.70 -11.60
C ASP A 140 4.35 30.51 -10.75
N SER A 141 4.80 30.87 -9.56
CA SER A 141 4.12 31.78 -8.63
C SER A 141 4.13 33.25 -9.10
N ASP A 142 4.52 33.50 -10.35
CA ASP A 142 4.93 34.82 -10.83
C ASP A 142 3.91 35.49 -11.76
N ASP A 143 2.73 34.89 -12.01
CA ASP A 143 1.70 35.46 -12.91
C ASP A 143 0.43 35.95 -12.18
N PHE A 144 0.45 36.06 -10.83
CA PHE A 144 -0.60 36.76 -10.08
C PHE A 144 -0.15 38.18 -9.75
N ASP A 145 -0.27 39.08 -10.73
CA ASP A 145 -0.11 40.52 -10.49
C ASP A 145 -1.34 41.05 -9.74
N PRO A 146 -1.20 41.50 -8.48
CA PRO A 146 -2.33 42.03 -7.71
C PRO A 146 -2.91 43.33 -8.29
N ASP A 147 -2.24 43.94 -9.27
CA ASP A 147 -2.69 45.16 -9.97
C ASP A 147 -3.69 44.89 -11.11
N ASP A 148 -3.88 43.64 -11.55
CA ASP A 148 -4.91 43.27 -12.54
C ASP A 148 -6.33 43.19 -11.93
N LEU A 149 -6.44 43.33 -10.61
CA LEU A 149 -7.72 43.53 -9.92
C LEU A 149 -8.09 45.01 -9.87
N VAL A 150 -8.36 45.59 -11.03
CA VAL A 150 -9.06 46.88 -11.12
C VAL A 150 -10.55 46.64 -10.85
N PHE A 151 -11.00 47.06 -9.66
CA PHE A 151 -12.42 47.17 -9.31
C PHE A 151 -13.11 48.32 -10.06
#